data_AF-A0AAN6JXY3-F1
#
_entry.id   AF-A0AAN6JXY3-F1
#
_cell.length_a   1.000
_cell.length_b   1.000
_cell.length_c   1.000
_cell.angle_alpha   90.00
_cell.angle_beta   90.00
_cell.angle_gamma   90.00
#
_symmetry.space_group_name_H-M   'P 1'
#
loop_
_entity.id
_entity.type
_entity.pdbx_description
1 polymer ?
#
loop_
_entity_poly.entity_id
_entity_poly.type
_entity_poly.pdbx_seq_one_letter_code
_entity_poly.pdbx_strand_id
1 'polypeptide(L)'
;MVLHAVKSALTPAIKEGTPFSPKHNLKEHQASEADVSLANPTQGTILILGLPAAFSGTCSNQVPGYVQQVDALKAKGIESVYVVTVNDVFVTKAWAKDLGADQTGGYIRILSDDTGKFTQSIGLDFDASALLGNPRSKRYAAIIKAGVVHKIVVEEDPTALTVTHVDNLSNVPVSDPSTSSSGPSTSTALDMSSSPLTSHKYSVILPTYNERRNLPVIIYLLCDIFNKNRLDFEIIIVDDASPDGTQDIARQLAVVYGQDRIVLRPRAGKLGLGTAYVHGLTHCSGDYVIIMDADFSHHPKFIPDMIALQARKNLDIVQGTRYSGPSTGAGVYGWNLKRKLVSRGANLLSSFVLGPDTSDVTGSFRLYKRPVIERVIREVTSKGYVFQMEILVRAKAAGYSVGEVPITFCDRVFGESKLGGDEIVQYARGVWNLFLTV
;
A
#
# COMPACT_ATOMS: atom_id res chain seq x y z
N MET A 1 25.42 -12.30 -23.21
CA MET A 1 26.32 -11.75 -22.17
C MET A 1 25.69 -10.50 -21.56
N VAL A 2 24.52 -10.61 -20.93
CA VAL A 2 23.91 -9.53 -20.13
C VAL A 2 23.24 -10.20 -18.94
N LEU A 3 24.09 -10.66 -18.02
CA LEU A 3 23.73 -11.28 -16.75
C LEU A 3 24.59 -10.60 -15.70
N HIS A 4 24.40 -9.28 -15.54
CA HIS A 4 25.09 -8.44 -14.54
C HIS A 4 24.43 -7.06 -14.44
N ALA A 5 23.19 -7.01 -13.93
CA ALA A 5 22.58 -5.73 -13.54
C ALA A 5 21.55 -5.92 -12.41
N VAL A 6 21.90 -6.71 -11.38
CA VAL A 6 21.19 -6.69 -10.08
C VAL A 6 22.25 -6.87 -8.99
N LYS A 7 22.88 -5.77 -8.59
CA LYS A 7 23.62 -5.63 -7.32
C LYS A 7 23.98 -4.16 -7.13
N SER A 8 22.98 -3.37 -6.76
CA SER A 8 23.20 -2.16 -5.97
C SER A 8 22.77 -2.48 -4.54
N ALA A 9 23.49 -3.40 -3.89
CA ALA A 9 23.52 -3.43 -2.44
C ALA A 9 24.36 -2.22 -2.03
N LEU A 10 23.72 -1.04 -1.93
CA LEU A 10 24.32 0.06 -1.20
C LEU A 10 24.52 -0.44 0.23
N THR A 11 25.80 -0.67 0.58
CA THR A 11 26.25 -0.94 1.94
C THR A 11 25.66 0.15 2.85
N PRO A 12 25.13 -0.19 4.03
CA PRO A 12 24.62 0.81 4.97
C PRO A 12 25.62 1.95 5.15
N ALA A 13 25.15 3.20 5.13
CA ALA A 13 26.03 4.34 5.34
C ALA A 13 26.56 4.37 6.79
N ILE A 14 25.80 3.76 7.71
CA ILE A 14 26.21 3.52 9.08
C ILE A 14 26.95 2.18 9.21
N LYS A 15 28.08 2.17 9.92
CA LYS A 15 28.95 0.98 10.10
C LYS A 15 29.27 0.78 11.57
N GLU A 16 29.49 -0.46 11.98
CA GLU A 16 29.95 -0.76 13.33
C GLU A 16 31.23 0.02 13.66
N GLY A 17 31.29 0.58 14.87
CA GLY A 17 32.38 1.43 15.34
C GLY A 17 32.33 2.89 14.86
N THR A 18 31.37 3.28 14.02
CA THR A 18 31.25 4.67 13.53
C THR A 18 30.22 5.48 14.31
N PRO A 19 30.37 6.83 14.41
CA PRO A 19 29.36 7.68 15.00
C PRO A 19 28.01 7.55 14.29
N PHE A 20 26.94 7.40 15.05
CA PHE A 20 25.57 7.43 14.56
C PHE A 20 25.08 8.88 14.50
N SER A 21 25.14 9.48 13.31
CA SER A 21 24.79 10.89 13.08
C SER A 21 23.73 11.03 11.98
N PRO A 22 22.47 10.64 12.24
CA PRO A 22 21.39 10.80 11.27
C PRO A 22 21.15 12.29 10.99
N LYS A 23 20.84 12.63 9.73
CA LYS A 23 20.66 14.03 9.29
C LYS A 23 19.25 14.58 9.48
N HIS A 24 18.30 13.71 9.80
CA HIS A 24 16.89 14.05 9.90
C HIS A 24 16.31 13.50 11.21
N ASN A 25 15.38 14.24 11.79
CA ASN A 25 14.59 13.78 12.92
C ASN A 25 13.38 12.99 12.43
N LEU A 26 12.77 12.23 13.35
CA LEU A 26 11.58 11.41 13.14
C LEU A 26 10.38 12.04 13.83
N LYS A 27 9.18 11.56 13.48
CA LYS A 27 7.90 12.00 14.04
C LYS A 27 7.30 10.95 14.97
N GLU A 28 6.77 11.37 16.12
CA GLU A 28 6.00 10.50 17.02
C GLU A 28 4.68 11.12 17.44
N HIS A 29 4.65 12.40 17.79
CA HIS A 29 3.46 13.02 18.35
C HIS A 29 2.66 13.84 17.35
N GLN A 30 3.31 14.53 16.41
CA GLN A 30 2.64 15.44 15.48
C GLN A 30 3.06 15.19 14.04
N ALA A 31 2.14 15.41 13.09
CA ALA A 31 2.42 15.21 11.67
C ALA A 31 3.18 16.38 11.05
N SER A 32 3.02 17.58 11.61
CA SER A 32 3.57 18.83 11.08
C SER A 32 5.06 19.01 11.31
N GLU A 33 5.61 18.42 12.37
CA GLU A 33 6.99 18.66 12.80
C GLU A 33 7.65 17.37 13.31
N ALA A 34 8.94 17.20 13.04
CA ALA A 34 9.74 16.10 13.56
C ALA A 34 10.23 16.41 14.98
N ASP A 35 9.77 15.61 15.94
CA ASP A 35 9.91 15.83 17.39
C ASP A 35 10.86 14.83 18.07
N VAL A 36 11.34 13.80 17.36
CA VAL A 36 12.25 12.79 17.91
C VAL A 36 13.59 12.79 17.18
N SER A 37 14.66 13.17 17.89
CA SER A 37 16.02 13.00 17.39
C SER A 37 16.64 11.73 17.93
N LEU A 38 17.19 10.91 17.05
CA LEU A 38 18.02 9.76 17.42
C LEU A 38 19.53 10.09 17.33
N ALA A 39 19.89 11.33 16.99
CA ALA A 39 21.27 11.79 17.01
C ALA A 39 21.73 12.03 18.47
N ASN A 40 22.92 11.55 18.81
CA ASN A 40 23.52 11.72 20.14
C ASN A 40 22.62 11.25 21.31
N PRO A 41 22.30 9.95 21.44
CA PRO A 41 21.75 9.42 22.69
C PRO A 41 22.80 9.62 23.78
N THR A 42 22.74 10.76 24.49
CA THR A 42 23.91 11.28 25.21
C THR A 42 24.34 10.47 26.41
N GLN A 43 23.61 9.43 26.85
CA GLN A 43 23.99 8.67 28.04
C GLN A 43 23.63 7.17 28.01
N GLY A 44 23.04 6.64 26.93
CA GLY A 44 22.39 5.32 26.96
C GLY A 44 22.61 4.41 25.75
N THR A 45 22.17 3.15 25.88
CA THR A 45 22.12 2.17 24.78
C THR A 45 20.70 2.08 24.24
N ILE A 46 20.52 2.38 22.95
CA ILE A 46 19.22 2.27 22.28
C ILE A 46 19.28 1.19 21.19
N LEU A 47 18.14 0.55 20.93
CA LEU A 47 17.97 -0.37 19.81
C LEU A 47 17.07 0.28 18.77
N ILE A 48 17.53 0.34 17.53
CA ILE A 48 16.75 0.82 16.39
C ILE A 48 16.36 -0.38 15.54
N LEU A 49 15.06 -0.57 15.34
CA LEU A 49 14.50 -1.59 14.47
C LEU A 49 13.88 -0.91 13.25
N GLY A 50 14.57 -0.95 12.11
CA GLY A 50 14.04 -0.41 10.86
C GLY A 50 13.19 -1.44 10.14
N LEU A 51 11.98 -1.08 9.74
CA LEU A 51 11.00 -2.00 9.15
C LEU A 51 10.41 -1.47 7.83
N PRO A 52 10.25 -2.34 6.80
CA PRO A 52 9.76 -1.93 5.49
C PRO A 52 8.39 -1.25 5.46
N ALA A 53 7.45 -1.70 6.27
CA ALA A 53 6.11 -1.12 6.32
C ALA A 53 5.36 -1.48 7.60
N ALA A 54 4.68 -0.50 8.18
CA ALA A 54 3.62 -0.73 9.16
C ALA A 54 2.50 -1.62 8.58
N PHE A 55 1.87 -2.43 9.43
CA PHE A 55 0.77 -3.36 9.07
C PHE A 55 1.09 -4.39 7.96
N SER A 56 2.37 -4.60 7.63
CA SER A 56 2.79 -5.71 6.75
C SER A 56 3.02 -6.99 7.54
N GLY A 57 2.86 -8.15 6.88
CA GLY A 57 2.91 -9.48 7.54
C GLY A 57 4.15 -9.70 8.40
N THR A 58 5.34 -9.73 7.82
CA THR A 58 6.60 -9.98 8.56
C THR A 58 6.86 -8.93 9.65
N CYS A 59 6.57 -7.65 9.39
CA CYS A 59 6.78 -6.58 10.38
C CYS A 59 5.83 -6.71 11.58
N SER A 60 4.56 -7.04 11.34
CA SER A 60 3.56 -7.21 12.38
C SER A 60 3.77 -8.49 13.21
N ASN A 61 4.50 -9.46 12.67
CA ASN A 61 4.94 -10.65 13.41
C ASN A 61 6.23 -10.40 14.21
N GLN A 62 7.10 -9.48 13.78
CA GLN A 62 8.39 -9.24 14.42
C GLN A 62 8.28 -8.36 15.68
N VAL A 63 7.57 -7.24 15.61
CA VAL A 63 7.51 -6.26 16.71
C VAL A 63 6.95 -6.86 18.02
N PRO A 64 5.91 -7.72 18.01
CA PRO A 64 5.41 -8.35 19.23
C PRO A 64 6.48 -9.16 20.00
N GLY A 65 7.45 -9.75 19.30
CA GLY A 65 8.57 -10.44 19.95
C GLY A 65 9.41 -9.49 20.81
N TYR A 66 9.62 -8.26 20.36
CA TYR A 66 10.30 -7.22 21.15
C TYR A 66 9.43 -6.75 22.33
N VAL A 67 8.12 -6.57 22.12
CA VAL A 67 7.16 -6.20 23.17
C VAL A 67 7.14 -7.23 24.30
N GLN A 68 7.17 -8.53 23.96
CA GLN A 68 7.18 -9.62 24.95
C GLN A 68 8.51 -9.74 25.70
N GLN A 69 9.61 -9.24 25.14
CA GLN A 69 10.96 -9.37 25.71
C GLN A 69 11.51 -8.07 26.31
N VAL A 70 10.65 -7.10 26.65
CA VAL A 70 11.05 -5.82 27.24
C VAL A 70 11.98 -6.00 28.46
N ASP A 71 11.64 -6.90 29.39
CA ASP A 71 12.44 -7.12 30.60
C ASP A 71 13.81 -7.74 30.29
N ALA A 72 13.87 -8.65 29.31
CA ALA A 72 15.13 -9.24 28.86
C ALA A 72 16.02 -8.21 28.15
N LEU A 73 15.44 -7.26 27.41
CA LEU A 73 16.17 -6.16 26.78
C LEU A 73 16.70 -5.17 27.82
N LYS A 74 15.89 -4.83 28.84
CA LYS A 74 16.32 -3.98 29.98
C LYS A 74 17.48 -4.59 30.75
N ALA A 75 17.40 -5.89 31.03
CA ALA A 75 18.47 -6.62 31.73
C ALA A 75 19.80 -6.62 30.96
N LYS A 76 19.76 -6.41 29.64
CA LYS A 76 20.94 -6.27 28.76
C LYS A 76 21.42 -4.82 28.64
N GLY A 77 20.82 -3.89 29.38
CA GLY A 77 21.19 -2.47 29.38
C GLY A 77 20.68 -1.68 28.17
N ILE A 78 19.73 -2.22 27.40
CA ILE A 78 19.00 -1.42 26.40
C ILE A 78 17.97 -0.57 27.15
N GLU A 79 17.97 0.73 26.90
CA GLU A 79 17.10 1.68 27.60
C GLU A 79 15.81 1.96 26.85
N SER A 80 15.84 1.83 25.53
CA SER A 80 14.68 2.07 24.67
C SER A 80 14.83 1.36 23.32
N VAL A 81 13.69 0.96 22.75
CA VAL A 81 13.59 0.40 21.40
C VAL A 81 12.81 1.37 20.53
N TYR A 82 13.42 1.80 19.43
CA TYR A 82 12.81 2.65 18.43
C TYR A 82 12.53 1.86 17.17
N VAL A 83 11.25 1.65 16.85
CA VAL A 83 10.81 1.02 15.61
C VAL A 83 10.63 2.12 14.57
N VAL A 84 11.41 2.12 13.50
CA VAL A 84 11.35 3.16 12.46
C VAL A 84 10.77 2.58 11.17
N THR A 85 9.78 3.25 10.60
CA THR A 85 9.21 2.87 9.30
C THR A 85 8.81 4.08 8.48
N VAL A 86 8.85 3.93 7.15
CA VAL A 86 8.56 5.00 6.19
C VAL A 86 7.04 5.12 5.99
N ASN A 87 6.33 5.46 7.07
CA ASN A 87 4.89 5.73 7.09
C ASN A 87 4.66 7.03 7.85
N ASP A 88 3.48 7.63 7.70
CA ASP A 88 3.10 8.80 8.48
C ASP A 88 2.86 8.49 9.96
N VAL A 89 2.84 9.55 10.77
CA VAL A 89 2.70 9.48 12.22
C VAL A 89 1.36 8.87 12.67
N PHE A 90 0.29 8.99 11.87
CA PHE A 90 -1.01 8.43 12.21
C PHE A 90 -1.01 6.92 12.00
N VAL A 91 -0.41 6.44 10.91
CA VAL A 91 -0.21 5.01 10.67
C VAL A 91 0.68 4.39 11.74
N THR A 92 1.80 5.02 12.10
CA THR A 92 2.68 4.48 13.16
C THR A 92 2.01 4.47 14.53
N LYS A 93 1.20 5.47 14.87
CA LYS A 93 0.38 5.49 16.10
C LYS A 93 -0.67 4.37 16.13
N ALA A 94 -1.41 4.19 15.05
CA ALA A 94 -2.40 3.12 14.95
C ALA A 94 -1.74 1.76 15.08
N TRP A 95 -0.57 1.59 14.45
CA TRP A 95 0.19 0.35 14.50
C TRP A 95 0.80 0.07 15.87
N ALA A 96 1.30 1.10 16.56
CA ALA A 96 1.80 0.98 17.93
C ALA A 96 0.73 0.42 18.87
N LYS A 97 -0.51 0.89 18.75
CA LYS A 97 -1.66 0.39 19.51
C LYS A 97 -2.04 -1.05 19.13
N ASP A 98 -2.03 -1.39 17.84
CA ASP A 98 -2.35 -2.75 17.36
C ASP A 98 -1.35 -3.80 17.87
N LEU A 99 -0.08 -3.40 17.97
CA LEU A 99 1.01 -4.28 18.40
C LEU A 99 1.23 -4.30 19.93
N GLY A 100 0.50 -3.48 20.69
CA GLY A 100 0.69 -3.33 22.13
C GLY A 100 1.99 -2.61 22.54
N ALA A 101 2.63 -1.89 21.63
CA ALA A 101 3.83 -1.10 21.94
C ALA A 101 3.51 0.04 22.93
N ASP A 102 2.31 0.60 22.86
CA ASP A 102 1.78 1.62 23.80
C ASP A 102 1.66 1.10 25.24
N GLN A 103 1.55 -0.21 25.43
CA GLN A 103 1.47 -0.86 26.75
C GLN A 103 2.84 -1.01 27.43
N THR A 104 3.94 -0.72 26.72
CA THR A 104 5.31 -0.88 27.24
C THR A 104 5.80 0.29 28.10
N GLY A 105 4.92 1.26 28.42
CA GLY A 105 5.28 2.45 29.19
C GLY A 105 6.27 3.37 28.46
N GLY A 106 6.23 3.38 27.13
CA GLY A 106 7.14 4.17 26.29
C GLY A 106 8.51 3.53 26.05
N TYR A 107 8.72 2.28 26.46
CA TYR A 107 9.98 1.58 26.23
C TYR A 107 10.16 1.18 24.76
N ILE A 108 9.08 0.79 24.08
CA ILE A 108 9.04 0.57 22.63
C ILE A 108 8.24 1.71 21.98
N ARG A 109 8.90 2.49 21.14
CA ARG A 109 8.33 3.65 20.45
C ARG A 109 8.36 3.42 18.95
N ILE A 110 7.21 3.54 18.29
CA ILE A 110 7.12 3.42 16.83
C ILE A 110 7.14 4.82 16.21
N LEU A 111 8.22 5.11 15.50
CA LEU A 111 8.52 6.40 14.92
C LEU A 111 8.25 6.42 13.41
N SER A 112 7.75 7.56 12.95
CA SER A 112 7.43 7.85 11.56
C SER A 112 8.61 8.54 10.87
N ASP A 113 9.04 7.97 9.74
CA ASP A 113 9.85 8.63 8.71
C ASP A 113 8.99 8.86 7.47
N ASP A 114 7.97 9.70 7.59
CA ASP A 114 6.97 9.94 6.55
C ASP A 114 7.54 10.36 5.18
N THR A 115 8.70 11.02 5.19
CA THR A 115 9.42 11.44 3.97
C THR A 115 10.47 10.45 3.49
N GLY A 116 10.83 9.44 4.29
CA GLY A 116 11.94 8.52 4.02
C GLY A 116 13.34 9.13 4.15
N LYS A 117 13.44 10.41 4.55
CA LYS A 117 14.72 11.15 4.58
C LYS A 117 15.64 10.65 5.67
N PHE A 118 15.12 10.22 6.82
CA PHE A 118 15.95 9.61 7.86
C PHE A 118 16.57 8.31 7.35
N THR A 119 15.74 7.41 6.83
CA THR A 119 16.14 6.11 6.29
C THR A 119 17.16 6.25 5.16
N GLN A 120 16.94 7.17 4.22
CA GLN A 120 17.90 7.47 3.15
C GLN A 120 19.23 8.01 3.70
N SER A 121 19.18 8.89 4.71
CA SER A 121 20.40 9.51 5.27
C SER A 121 21.36 8.51 5.92
N ILE A 122 20.85 7.36 6.36
CA ILE A 122 21.65 6.26 6.93
C ILE A 122 21.93 5.13 5.94
N GLY A 123 21.54 5.29 4.67
CA GLY A 123 21.78 4.33 3.58
C GLY A 123 21.05 3.00 3.75
N LEU A 124 19.92 3.02 4.45
CA LEU A 124 19.11 1.83 4.75
C LEU A 124 17.77 1.87 4.02
N ASP A 125 17.64 2.64 2.96
CA ASP A 125 16.52 2.56 2.03
C ASP A 125 16.72 1.46 1.00
N PHE A 126 15.62 0.93 0.48
CA PHE A 126 15.59 0.13 -0.73
C PHE A 126 14.39 0.54 -1.59
N ASP A 127 14.51 0.33 -2.90
CA ASP A 127 13.41 0.62 -3.80
C ASP A 127 12.31 -0.45 -3.63
N ALA A 128 11.27 -0.05 -2.89
CA ALA A 128 10.02 -0.77 -2.78
C ALA A 128 8.89 -0.03 -3.50
N SER A 129 9.19 0.96 -4.36
CA SER A 129 8.19 1.84 -4.96
C SER A 129 7.18 1.05 -5.80
N ALA A 130 7.63 -0.06 -6.40
CA ALA A 130 6.76 -0.99 -7.11
C ALA A 130 5.73 -1.70 -6.20
N LEU A 131 6.01 -1.89 -4.90
CA LEU A 131 5.11 -2.62 -3.98
C LEU A 131 4.39 -1.70 -3.00
N LEU A 132 5.06 -0.62 -2.57
CA LEU A 132 4.66 0.22 -1.44
C LEU A 132 4.62 1.71 -1.80
N GLY A 133 4.73 2.08 -3.09
CA GLY A 133 4.54 3.45 -3.57
C GLY A 133 5.69 4.44 -3.34
N ASN A 134 6.69 4.07 -2.56
CA ASN A 134 7.91 4.84 -2.31
C ASN A 134 9.05 3.93 -1.84
N PRO A 135 10.32 4.39 -1.88
CA PRO A 135 11.42 3.71 -1.21
C PRO A 135 11.11 3.51 0.28
N ARG A 136 11.53 2.38 0.84
CA ARG A 136 11.21 1.97 2.20
C ARG A 136 12.48 1.62 2.97
N SER A 137 12.37 1.55 4.29
CA SER A 137 13.45 1.06 5.14
C SER A 137 13.69 -0.42 4.89
N LYS A 138 14.95 -0.80 4.64
CA LYS A 138 15.40 -2.19 4.79
C LYS A 138 15.02 -2.69 6.18
N ARG A 139 14.89 -4.02 6.31
CA ARG A 139 14.75 -4.63 7.64
C ARG A 139 16.11 -4.69 8.31
N TYR A 140 16.28 -3.99 9.42
CA TYR A 140 17.54 -3.99 10.15
C TYR A 140 17.32 -3.82 11.65
N ALA A 141 18.29 -4.28 12.44
CA ALA A 141 18.40 -3.96 13.85
C ALA A 141 19.79 -3.38 14.13
N ALA A 142 19.82 -2.21 14.77
CA ALA A 142 21.05 -1.52 15.14
C ALA A 142 21.07 -1.21 16.63
N ILE A 143 22.19 -1.51 17.29
CA ILE A 143 22.44 -1.12 18.69
C ILE A 143 23.35 0.10 18.67
N ILE A 144 22.85 1.22 19.21
CA ILE A 144 23.61 2.45 19.33
C ILE A 144 23.96 2.66 20.80
N LYS A 145 25.25 2.72 21.12
CA LYS A 145 25.75 2.93 22.47
C LYS A 145 26.54 4.24 22.49
N ALA A 146 26.11 5.19 23.34
CA ALA A 146 26.77 6.50 23.48
C ALA A 146 27.02 7.21 22.12
N GLY A 147 26.04 7.14 21.21
CA GLY A 147 26.12 7.74 19.88
C GLY A 147 27.02 7.02 18.87
N VAL A 148 27.51 5.82 19.18
CA VAL A 148 28.29 4.99 18.25
C VAL A 148 27.48 3.75 17.86
N VAL A 149 27.53 3.38 16.59
CA VAL A 149 26.93 2.14 16.09
C VAL A 149 27.73 0.96 16.63
N HIS A 150 27.21 0.29 17.64
CA HIS A 150 27.89 -0.85 18.26
C HIS A 150 27.70 -2.13 17.47
N LYS A 151 26.47 -2.35 16.98
CA LYS A 151 26.14 -3.48 16.10
C LYS A 151 25.11 -3.05 15.07
N ILE A 152 25.21 -3.55 13.86
CA ILE A 152 24.14 -3.44 12.87
C ILE A 152 24.01 -4.72 12.06
N VAL A 153 22.78 -5.26 12.04
CA VAL A 153 22.42 -6.39 11.18
C VAL A 153 21.29 -5.97 10.26
N VAL A 154 21.41 -6.31 8.99
CA VAL A 154 20.43 -5.99 7.94
C VAL A 154 20.04 -7.31 7.30
N GLU A 155 18.75 -7.56 7.13
CA GLU A 155 18.31 -8.71 6.34
C GLU A 155 18.71 -8.53 4.87
N GLU A 156 19.19 -9.59 4.24
CA GLU A 156 19.42 -9.58 2.78
C GLU A 156 18.10 -9.47 2.01
N ASP A 157 17.05 -10.12 2.52
CA ASP A 157 15.68 -10.03 2.01
C ASP A 157 14.80 -9.26 3.01
N PRO A 158 14.22 -8.10 2.63
CA PRO A 158 13.33 -7.32 3.50
C PRO A 158 12.10 -8.08 4.01
N THR A 159 11.71 -9.17 3.37
CA THR A 159 10.59 -10.03 3.77
C THR A 159 10.98 -11.13 4.75
N ALA A 160 12.28 -11.42 4.88
CA ALA A 160 12.81 -12.41 5.80
C ALA A 160 12.84 -11.89 7.25
N LEU A 161 12.88 -12.83 8.19
CA LEU A 161 13.03 -12.58 9.61
C LEU A 161 14.07 -13.55 10.16
N THR A 162 15.35 -13.23 9.95
CA THR A 162 16.47 -14.06 10.37
C THR A 162 17.30 -13.29 11.40
N VAL A 163 18.30 -12.53 10.96
CA VAL A 163 19.27 -11.85 11.82
C VAL A 163 18.67 -10.73 12.67
N THR A 164 17.52 -10.17 12.27
CA THR A 164 16.83 -9.09 13.00
C THR A 164 15.79 -9.59 14.00
N HIS A 165 15.61 -10.91 14.16
CA HIS A 165 14.76 -11.45 15.22
C HIS A 165 15.37 -11.13 16.60
N VAL A 166 14.52 -10.82 17.59
CA VAL A 166 14.97 -10.42 18.94
C VAL A 166 15.88 -11.47 19.58
N ASP A 167 15.62 -12.75 19.34
CA ASP A 167 16.43 -13.86 19.87
C ASP A 167 17.87 -13.87 19.31
N ASN A 168 18.07 -13.36 18.09
CA ASN A 168 19.38 -13.29 17.45
C ASN A 168 20.21 -12.07 17.88
N LEU A 169 19.56 -11.12 18.55
CA LEU A 169 20.23 -9.99 19.21
C LEU A 169 20.70 -10.36 20.62
N SER A 170 20.48 -11.61 21.07
CA SER A 170 20.84 -12.08 22.41
C SER A 170 22.32 -12.30 22.69
N ASN A 171 23.15 -12.40 21.65
CA ASN A 171 24.54 -12.87 21.77
C ASN A 171 25.57 -11.77 21.48
N VAL A 172 25.42 -10.57 22.03
CA VAL A 172 26.34 -9.44 21.78
C VAL A 172 27.11 -9.08 23.05
N PRO A 173 28.37 -9.51 23.21
CA PRO A 173 29.23 -9.09 24.31
C PRO A 173 29.65 -7.62 24.12
N VAL A 174 29.55 -6.84 25.21
CA VAL A 174 29.88 -5.41 25.23
C VAL A 174 31.33 -5.24 25.69
N SER A 175 32.26 -4.91 24.79
CA SER A 175 33.59 -4.42 25.15
C SER A 175 34.08 -3.36 24.16
N ASP A 176 34.55 -2.23 24.68
CA ASP A 176 34.93 -1.01 23.94
C ASP A 176 36.39 -1.05 23.42
N PRO A 177 36.71 -0.43 22.27
CA PRO A 177 37.78 0.60 22.29
C PRO A 177 37.69 1.78 21.27
N SER A 178 38.02 2.98 21.78
CA SER A 178 38.82 4.12 21.25
C SER A 178 38.70 4.68 19.80
N THR A 179 38.14 5.89 19.74
CA THR A 179 38.42 7.14 18.96
C THR A 179 39.52 7.24 17.89
N SER A 180 39.19 7.81 16.71
CA SER A 180 39.91 8.95 16.07
C SER A 180 39.15 9.57 14.87
N SER A 181 39.45 10.83 14.55
CA SER A 181 38.64 11.84 13.83
C SER A 181 39.12 12.20 12.41
N SER A 182 38.22 12.70 11.51
CA SER A 182 38.34 14.01 10.78
C SER A 182 37.50 14.16 9.47
N GLY A 183 36.73 15.25 9.39
CA GLY A 183 36.72 16.29 8.31
C GLY A 183 36.02 16.10 6.92
N PRO A 184 35.48 17.16 6.27
CA PRO A 184 34.17 17.12 5.56
C PRO A 184 34.09 17.73 4.12
N SER A 185 32.84 17.97 3.63
CA SER A 185 32.34 18.92 2.57
C SER A 185 31.91 18.34 1.19
N THR A 186 31.02 18.91 0.36
CA THR A 186 29.61 19.43 0.36
C THR A 186 29.27 19.84 -1.09
N SER A 187 28.03 19.68 -1.59
CA SER A 187 27.29 20.59 -2.55
C SER A 187 26.17 19.85 -3.32
N THR A 188 24.87 20.06 -3.06
CA THR A 188 23.85 21.03 -3.56
C THR A 188 23.18 20.73 -4.92
N ALA A 189 21.84 20.76 -4.90
CA ALA A 189 20.87 20.42 -5.94
C ALA A 189 20.15 21.68 -6.50
N LEU A 190 19.40 21.52 -7.61
CA LEU A 190 18.42 22.51 -8.08
C LEU A 190 17.13 21.82 -8.59
N ASP A 191 16.01 22.46 -8.26
CA ASP A 191 14.60 22.11 -8.51
C ASP A 191 13.97 23.12 -9.50
N MET A 192 12.89 22.77 -10.20
CA MET A 192 12.07 23.68 -11.01
C MET A 192 10.57 23.33 -10.99
N SER A 193 9.75 24.36 -10.76
CA SER A 193 8.30 24.35 -10.54
C SER A 193 7.42 24.43 -11.81
N SER A 194 6.14 24.03 -11.71
CA SER A 194 5.09 24.14 -12.74
C SER A 194 3.81 24.87 -12.28
N SER A 195 3.12 25.52 -13.23
CA SER A 195 1.88 26.35 -13.12
C SER A 195 0.57 25.53 -13.03
N PRO A 196 -0.60 26.11 -12.68
CA PRO A 196 -1.79 25.36 -12.23
C PRO A 196 -2.78 24.99 -13.36
N LEU A 197 -3.29 23.74 -13.31
CA LEU A 197 -4.38 23.21 -14.14
C LEU A 197 -5.73 23.34 -13.40
N THR A 198 -6.83 23.59 -14.13
CA THR A 198 -8.20 23.52 -13.61
C THR A 198 -8.47 22.12 -13.06
N SER A 199 -8.69 21.98 -11.75
CA SER A 199 -8.69 20.69 -11.07
C SER A 199 -10.06 20.00 -11.15
N HIS A 200 -10.15 18.90 -11.90
CA HIS A 200 -11.27 17.95 -11.81
C HIS A 200 -11.27 17.25 -10.45
N LYS A 201 -12.46 16.87 -9.95
CA LYS A 201 -12.62 16.07 -8.74
C LYS A 201 -12.83 14.59 -9.07
N TYR A 202 -12.14 13.69 -8.34
CA TYR A 202 -12.21 12.23 -8.50
C TYR A 202 -12.86 11.56 -7.29
N SER A 203 -13.88 10.74 -7.49
CA SER A 203 -14.49 9.92 -6.43
C SER A 203 -13.98 8.49 -6.50
N VAL A 204 -13.39 7.97 -5.42
CA VAL A 204 -12.97 6.56 -5.33
C VAL A 204 -14.00 5.78 -4.52
N ILE A 205 -14.61 4.75 -5.11
CA ILE A 205 -15.53 3.85 -4.39
C ILE A 205 -14.75 2.63 -3.91
N LEU A 206 -14.77 2.42 -2.58
CA LEU A 206 -14.17 1.27 -1.91
C LEU A 206 -15.25 0.43 -1.22
N PRO A 207 -15.68 -0.69 -1.82
CA PRO A 207 -16.53 -1.66 -1.14
C PRO A 207 -15.72 -2.38 -0.05
N THR A 208 -16.28 -2.49 1.16
CA THR A 208 -15.63 -3.16 2.30
C THR A 208 -16.53 -4.20 2.94
N TYR A 209 -15.93 -5.34 3.27
CA TYR A 209 -16.51 -6.36 4.14
C TYR A 209 -15.37 -7.11 4.85
N ASN A 210 -15.26 -6.94 6.16
CA ASN A 210 -14.13 -7.42 6.97
C ASN A 210 -12.76 -6.87 6.53
N GLU A 211 -12.68 -5.54 6.33
CA GLU A 211 -11.49 -4.85 5.83
C GLU A 211 -10.82 -3.99 6.90
N ARG A 212 -11.08 -4.24 8.20
CA ARG A 212 -10.60 -3.39 9.31
C ARG A 212 -9.10 -3.10 9.24
N ARG A 213 -8.29 -4.11 8.89
CA ARG A 213 -6.83 -4.01 8.80
C ARG A 213 -6.34 -3.35 7.51
N ASN A 214 -7.07 -3.53 6.41
CA ASN A 214 -6.68 -3.02 5.10
C ASN A 214 -7.03 -1.54 4.94
N LEU A 215 -8.17 -1.14 5.50
CA LEU A 215 -8.76 0.18 5.30
C LEU A 215 -7.82 1.35 5.66
N PRO A 216 -7.10 1.37 6.80
CA PRO A 216 -6.20 2.49 7.11
C PRO A 216 -5.08 2.67 6.09
N VAL A 217 -4.49 1.56 5.64
CA VAL A 217 -3.33 1.60 4.74
C VAL A 217 -3.77 1.97 3.32
N ILE A 218 -4.89 1.43 2.81
CA ILE A 218 -5.37 1.78 1.47
C ILE A 218 -5.82 3.25 1.41
N ILE A 219 -6.47 3.77 2.46
CA ILE A 219 -6.86 5.18 2.56
C ILE A 219 -5.63 6.09 2.59
N TYR A 220 -4.60 5.72 3.37
CA TYR A 220 -3.32 6.43 3.36
C TYR A 220 -2.72 6.47 1.96
N LEU A 221 -2.59 5.34 1.28
CA LEU A 221 -2.00 5.26 -0.06
C LEU A 221 -2.77 6.07 -1.09
N LEU A 222 -4.10 6.05 -1.03
CA LEU A 222 -4.94 6.89 -1.89
C LEU A 222 -4.69 8.37 -1.60
N CYS A 223 -4.78 8.79 -0.34
CA CYS A 223 -4.57 10.19 0.03
C CYS A 223 -3.17 10.68 -0.36
N ASP A 224 -2.14 9.88 -0.12
CA ASP A 224 -0.76 10.19 -0.51
C ASP A 224 -0.63 10.37 -2.03
N ILE A 225 -1.15 9.44 -2.83
CA ILE A 225 -1.12 9.53 -4.30
C ILE A 225 -1.86 10.76 -4.81
N PHE A 226 -3.10 11.01 -4.36
CA PHE A 226 -3.85 12.17 -4.82
C PHE A 226 -3.20 13.49 -4.39
N ASN A 227 -2.73 13.60 -3.15
CA ASN A 227 -2.07 14.81 -2.64
C ASN A 227 -0.75 15.08 -3.38
N LYS A 228 0.11 14.07 -3.58
CA LYS A 228 1.38 14.19 -4.33
C LYS A 228 1.16 14.68 -5.76
N ASN A 229 0.08 14.23 -6.39
CA ASN A 229 -0.28 14.61 -7.76
C ASN A 229 -1.17 15.87 -7.82
N ARG A 230 -1.46 16.52 -6.68
CA ARG A 230 -2.30 17.73 -6.57
C ARG A 230 -3.68 17.57 -7.23
N LEU A 231 -4.29 16.41 -7.03
CA LEU A 231 -5.59 16.06 -7.57
C LEU A 231 -6.67 16.24 -6.48
N ASP A 232 -7.82 16.81 -6.84
CA ASP A 232 -8.98 16.89 -5.93
C ASP A 232 -9.72 15.55 -5.90
N PHE A 233 -10.11 15.10 -4.71
CA PHE A 233 -10.68 13.77 -4.54
C PHE A 233 -11.56 13.60 -3.31
N GLU A 234 -12.35 12.53 -3.34
CA GLU A 234 -13.03 11.96 -2.19
C GLU A 234 -13.01 10.42 -2.29
N ILE A 235 -13.15 9.75 -1.14
CA ILE A 235 -13.18 8.30 -1.04
C ILE A 235 -14.48 7.89 -0.36
N ILE A 236 -15.31 7.18 -1.10
CA ILE A 236 -16.60 6.66 -0.66
C ILE A 236 -16.41 5.21 -0.20
N ILE A 237 -16.39 5.01 1.11
CA ILE A 237 -16.28 3.69 1.74
C ILE A 237 -17.69 3.11 1.86
N VAL A 238 -17.97 2.03 1.13
CA VAL A 238 -19.26 1.34 1.17
C VAL A 238 -19.13 0.05 1.98
N ASP A 239 -19.60 0.06 3.22
CA ASP A 239 -19.42 -1.07 4.13
C ASP A 239 -20.67 -1.97 4.23
N ASP A 240 -20.47 -3.27 4.03
CA ASP A 240 -21.53 -4.30 4.02
C ASP A 240 -21.86 -4.87 5.41
N ALA A 241 -22.01 -3.99 6.40
CA ALA A 241 -22.23 -4.34 7.81
C ALA A 241 -21.14 -5.25 8.37
N SER A 242 -19.87 -4.85 8.23
CA SER A 242 -18.74 -5.63 8.70
C SER A 242 -18.77 -5.84 10.23
N PRO A 243 -18.74 -7.08 10.73
CA PRO A 243 -18.72 -7.38 12.17
C PRO A 243 -17.36 -7.12 12.83
N ASP A 244 -16.29 -6.94 12.06
CA ASP A 244 -14.92 -6.75 12.56
C ASP A 244 -14.61 -5.29 12.99
N GLY A 245 -15.61 -4.41 12.94
CA GLY A 245 -15.44 -2.98 13.26
C GLY A 245 -14.77 -2.16 12.16
N THR A 246 -14.81 -2.61 10.90
CA THR A 246 -14.39 -1.81 9.73
C THR A 246 -15.03 -0.41 9.73
N GLN A 247 -16.32 -0.29 10.10
CA GLN A 247 -17.01 1.00 10.14
C GLN A 247 -16.44 1.97 11.18
N ASP A 248 -15.95 1.46 12.32
CA ASP A 248 -15.37 2.30 13.36
C ASP A 248 -14.03 2.88 12.89
N ILE A 249 -13.24 2.07 12.20
CA ILE A 249 -12.02 2.52 11.52
C ILE A 249 -12.35 3.56 10.44
N ALA A 250 -13.36 3.31 9.60
CA ALA A 250 -13.78 4.27 8.58
C ALA A 250 -14.19 5.63 9.20
N ARG A 251 -14.92 5.61 10.32
CA ARG A 251 -15.28 6.83 11.07
C ARG A 251 -14.06 7.55 11.62
N GLN A 252 -13.09 6.83 12.18
CA GLN A 252 -11.84 7.42 12.65
C GLN A 252 -11.05 8.05 11.50
N LEU A 253 -10.96 7.37 10.35
CA LEU A 253 -10.28 7.90 9.17
C LEU A 253 -10.97 9.16 8.63
N ALA A 254 -12.30 9.24 8.67
CA ALA A 254 -13.04 10.46 8.32
C ALA A 254 -12.75 11.64 9.27
N VAL A 255 -12.52 11.39 10.56
CA VAL A 255 -12.08 12.44 11.49
C VAL A 255 -10.66 12.91 11.15
N VAL A 256 -9.77 11.99 10.75
CA VAL A 256 -8.36 12.30 10.46
C VAL A 256 -8.19 13.05 9.13
N TYR A 257 -8.85 12.59 8.07
CA TYR A 257 -8.65 13.11 6.72
C TYR A 257 -9.70 14.13 6.28
N GLY A 258 -10.77 14.32 7.07
CA GLY A 258 -11.90 15.19 6.73
C GLY A 258 -13.13 14.40 6.28
N GLN A 259 -14.31 14.77 6.80
CA GLN A 259 -15.58 14.09 6.51
C GLN A 259 -16.09 14.34 5.09
N ASP A 260 -15.60 15.38 4.44
CA ASP A 260 -15.78 15.72 3.03
C ASP A 260 -14.89 14.88 2.10
N ARG A 261 -13.75 14.40 2.62
CA ARG A 261 -12.80 13.56 1.86
C ARG A 261 -13.05 12.08 2.03
N ILE A 262 -13.31 11.61 3.26
CA ILE A 262 -13.54 10.20 3.54
C ILE A 262 -14.98 10.01 3.99
N VAL A 263 -15.78 9.39 3.14
CA VAL A 263 -17.23 9.32 3.28
C VAL A 263 -17.65 7.88 3.51
N LEU A 264 -18.03 7.56 4.75
CA LEU A 264 -18.59 6.25 5.08
C LEU A 264 -20.08 6.16 4.69
N ARG A 265 -20.44 5.08 3.99
CA ARG A 265 -21.80 4.74 3.55
C ARG A 265 -22.12 3.28 3.90
N PRO A 266 -22.57 3.01 5.14
CA PRO A 266 -22.87 1.67 5.58
C PRO A 266 -24.15 1.14 4.91
N ARG A 267 -24.22 -0.17 4.70
CA ARG A 267 -25.39 -0.88 4.20
C ARG A 267 -25.87 -1.89 5.23
N ALA A 268 -27.09 -2.39 5.05
CA ALA A 268 -27.71 -3.35 5.97
C ALA A 268 -27.04 -4.74 5.99
N GLY A 269 -26.20 -5.05 5.00
CA GLY A 269 -25.48 -6.32 4.93
C GLY A 269 -24.85 -6.58 3.57
N LYS A 270 -24.41 -7.82 3.37
CA LYS A 270 -23.74 -8.25 2.14
C LYS A 270 -24.71 -8.49 0.99
N LEU A 271 -25.15 -7.42 0.34
CA LEU A 271 -26.11 -7.44 -0.78
C LEU A 271 -25.46 -7.67 -2.16
N GLY A 272 -24.16 -7.98 -2.18
CA GLY A 272 -23.37 -8.22 -3.39
C GLY A 272 -22.52 -7.01 -3.81
N LEU A 273 -21.46 -7.30 -4.57
CA LEU A 273 -20.44 -6.31 -4.95
C LEU A 273 -20.99 -5.22 -5.87
N GLY A 274 -21.75 -5.61 -6.91
CA GLY A 274 -22.33 -4.65 -7.84
C GLY A 274 -23.27 -3.65 -7.18
N THR A 275 -24.09 -4.12 -6.22
CA THR A 275 -25.00 -3.24 -5.48
C THR A 275 -24.25 -2.30 -4.53
N ALA A 276 -23.04 -2.67 -4.08
CA ALA A 276 -22.19 -1.78 -3.30
C ALA A 276 -21.66 -0.62 -4.16
N TYR A 277 -21.24 -0.91 -5.40
CA TYR A 277 -20.85 0.13 -6.36
C TYR A 277 -22.01 1.05 -6.73
N VAL A 278 -23.20 0.51 -6.98
CA VAL A 278 -24.41 1.33 -7.21
C VAL A 278 -24.68 2.26 -6.03
N HIS A 279 -24.63 1.73 -4.80
CA HIS A 279 -24.82 2.53 -3.60
C HIS A 279 -23.76 3.62 -3.43
N GLY A 280 -22.48 3.29 -3.65
CA GLY A 280 -21.38 4.25 -3.61
C GLY A 280 -21.52 5.37 -4.65
N LEU A 281 -21.97 5.02 -5.86
CA LEU A 281 -22.13 5.97 -6.95
C LEU A 281 -23.15 7.07 -6.64
N THR A 282 -24.22 6.75 -5.90
CA THR A 282 -25.22 7.74 -5.45
C THR A 282 -24.65 8.82 -4.51
N HIS A 283 -23.45 8.61 -3.99
CA HIS A 283 -22.78 9.51 -3.06
C HIS A 283 -21.52 10.16 -3.65
N CYS A 284 -21.21 9.91 -4.93
CA CYS A 284 -20.08 10.53 -5.61
C CYS A 284 -20.43 11.94 -6.09
N SER A 285 -19.55 12.90 -5.81
CA SER A 285 -19.60 14.28 -6.28
C SER A 285 -18.58 14.61 -7.38
N GLY A 286 -17.59 13.73 -7.60
CA GLY A 286 -16.53 13.92 -8.59
C GLY A 286 -17.00 13.83 -10.05
N ASP A 287 -16.27 14.48 -10.94
CA ASP A 287 -16.47 14.40 -12.40
C ASP A 287 -16.13 13.00 -12.93
N TYR A 288 -15.20 12.34 -12.23
CA TYR A 288 -14.70 11.01 -12.56
C TYR A 288 -14.85 10.07 -11.36
N VAL A 289 -15.09 8.80 -11.66
CA VAL A 289 -15.29 7.76 -10.65
C VAL A 289 -14.26 6.66 -10.86
N ILE A 290 -13.56 6.30 -9.79
CA ILE A 290 -12.65 5.16 -9.74
C ILE A 290 -13.31 4.10 -8.88
N ILE A 291 -13.41 2.88 -9.40
CA ILE A 291 -13.81 1.72 -8.62
C ILE A 291 -12.59 0.83 -8.40
N MET A 292 -12.39 0.39 -7.16
CA MET A 292 -11.30 -0.51 -6.81
C MET A 292 -11.62 -1.30 -5.53
N ASP A 293 -10.93 -2.42 -5.37
CA ASP A 293 -11.02 -3.26 -4.16
C ASP A 293 -10.11 -2.72 -3.04
N ALA A 294 -10.51 -2.91 -1.78
CA ALA A 294 -9.79 -2.42 -0.60
C ALA A 294 -8.65 -3.35 -0.12
N ASP A 295 -8.47 -4.52 -0.74
CA ASP A 295 -7.61 -5.64 -0.30
C ASP A 295 -6.16 -5.61 -0.85
N PHE A 296 -5.73 -4.47 -1.38
CA PHE A 296 -4.43 -4.23 -2.06
C PHE A 296 -4.19 -4.98 -3.36
N SER A 297 -5.16 -5.74 -3.87
CA SER A 297 -5.04 -6.33 -5.21
C SER A 297 -4.94 -5.25 -6.30
N HIS A 298 -5.47 -4.06 -6.02
CA HIS A 298 -5.34 -2.87 -6.85
C HIS A 298 -4.53 -1.79 -6.12
N HIS A 299 -3.33 -1.51 -6.61
CA HIS A 299 -2.50 -0.48 -5.98
C HIS A 299 -2.84 0.92 -6.52
N PRO A 300 -3.08 1.92 -5.65
CA PRO A 300 -3.35 3.31 -6.05
C PRO A 300 -2.29 3.98 -6.94
N LYS A 301 -1.06 3.45 -7.01
CA LYS A 301 0.06 4.03 -7.78
C LYS A 301 -0.23 4.12 -9.28
N PHE A 302 -1.17 3.33 -9.78
CA PHE A 302 -1.55 3.33 -11.20
C PHE A 302 -2.59 4.41 -11.53
N ILE A 303 -3.24 5.02 -10.52
CA ILE A 303 -4.27 6.05 -10.73
C ILE A 303 -3.75 7.23 -11.56
N PRO A 304 -2.55 7.79 -11.30
CA PRO A 304 -2.01 8.90 -12.11
C PRO A 304 -1.86 8.53 -13.59
N ASP A 305 -1.37 7.32 -13.89
CA ASP A 305 -1.24 6.85 -15.28
C ASP A 305 -2.61 6.65 -15.95
N MET A 306 -3.60 6.16 -15.21
CA MET A 306 -4.97 6.02 -15.69
C MET A 306 -5.58 7.39 -16.01
N ILE A 307 -5.41 8.37 -15.13
CA ILE A 307 -5.87 9.75 -15.33
C ILE A 307 -5.16 10.39 -16.52
N ALA A 308 -3.83 10.24 -16.62
CA ALA A 308 -3.05 10.78 -17.73
C ALA A 308 -3.48 10.18 -19.07
N LEU A 309 -3.73 8.86 -19.13
CA LEU A 309 -4.24 8.20 -20.33
C LEU A 309 -5.65 8.68 -20.68
N GLN A 310 -6.54 8.80 -19.68
CA GLN A 310 -7.90 9.27 -19.86
C GLN A 310 -7.91 10.68 -20.45
N ALA A 311 -7.16 11.61 -19.84
CA ALA A 311 -7.08 13.00 -20.28
C ALA A 311 -6.49 13.11 -21.69
N ARG A 312 -5.36 12.43 -21.96
CA ARG A 312 -4.66 12.48 -23.25
C ARG A 312 -5.52 12.01 -24.41
N LYS A 313 -6.34 10.98 -24.20
CA LYS A 313 -7.16 10.36 -25.26
C LYS A 313 -8.65 10.68 -25.15
N ASN A 314 -9.06 11.51 -24.18
CA ASN A 314 -10.44 11.82 -23.84
C ASN A 314 -11.33 10.56 -23.68
N LEU A 315 -10.77 9.50 -23.07
CA LEU A 315 -11.44 8.20 -22.96
C LEU A 315 -12.60 8.24 -21.97
N ASP A 316 -13.64 7.47 -22.24
CA ASP A 316 -14.79 7.32 -21.35
C ASP A 316 -14.45 6.40 -20.17
N ILE A 317 -13.66 5.37 -20.44
CA ILE A 317 -13.23 4.36 -19.49
C ILE A 317 -11.72 4.10 -19.64
N VAL A 318 -11.01 4.05 -18.52
CA VAL A 318 -9.66 3.51 -18.46
C VAL A 318 -9.63 2.37 -17.45
N GLN A 319 -9.05 1.24 -17.82
CA GLN A 319 -8.93 0.08 -16.93
C GLN A 319 -7.48 -0.35 -16.73
N GLY A 320 -7.22 -0.92 -15.56
CA GLY A 320 -6.00 -1.68 -15.34
C GLY A 320 -6.07 -3.03 -16.05
N THR A 321 -5.03 -3.41 -16.79
CA THR A 321 -4.89 -4.74 -17.41
C THR A 321 -3.72 -5.51 -16.82
N ARG A 322 -3.96 -6.80 -16.51
CA ARG A 322 -2.93 -7.75 -16.08
C ARG A 322 -2.27 -8.46 -17.26
N TYR A 323 -2.77 -8.25 -18.48
CA TYR A 323 -2.48 -9.10 -19.65
C TYR A 323 -1.87 -8.38 -20.85
N SER A 324 -1.43 -7.13 -20.71
CA SER A 324 -0.73 -6.35 -21.76
C SER A 324 0.70 -6.87 -22.11
N GLY A 325 1.08 -8.05 -21.63
CA GLY A 325 2.33 -8.74 -21.97
C GLY A 325 3.49 -8.47 -21.00
N PRO A 326 4.46 -9.41 -20.88
CA PRO A 326 5.53 -9.34 -19.87
C PRO A 326 6.45 -8.12 -20.00
N SER A 327 6.62 -7.59 -21.21
CA SER A 327 7.46 -6.42 -21.49
C SER A 327 6.90 -5.11 -20.94
N THR A 328 5.62 -5.09 -20.53
CA THR A 328 4.95 -3.91 -19.97
C THR A 328 5.00 -3.86 -18.44
N GLY A 329 5.56 -4.88 -17.79
CA GLY A 329 5.50 -5.02 -16.33
C GLY A 329 4.15 -5.46 -15.78
N ALA A 330 3.13 -5.66 -16.65
CA ALA A 330 1.85 -6.22 -16.23
C ALA A 330 1.97 -7.68 -15.81
N GLY A 331 1.25 -8.06 -14.77
CA GLY A 331 1.27 -9.44 -14.31
C GLY A 331 0.51 -9.69 -13.03
N VAL A 332 0.44 -10.97 -12.69
CA VAL A 332 -0.20 -11.46 -11.45
C VAL A 332 0.82 -12.19 -10.60
N TYR A 333 0.99 -11.72 -9.37
CA TYR A 333 1.96 -12.21 -8.40
C TYR A 333 1.25 -12.90 -7.23
N GLY A 334 1.82 -13.99 -6.72
CA GLY A 334 1.24 -14.80 -5.62
C GLY A 334 0.30 -15.94 -6.06
N TRP A 335 -0.19 -15.95 -7.30
CA TRP A 335 -1.07 -17.04 -7.77
C TRP A 335 -0.31 -18.31 -8.18
N ASN A 336 -0.86 -19.48 -7.82
CA ASN A 336 -0.41 -20.76 -8.36
C ASN A 336 -0.68 -20.87 -9.88
N LEU A 337 0.07 -21.74 -10.57
CA LEU A 337 -0.01 -21.85 -12.03
C LEU A 337 -1.41 -22.26 -12.50
N LYS A 338 -2.10 -23.13 -11.76
CA LYS A 338 -3.48 -23.54 -12.06
C LYS A 338 -4.45 -22.35 -12.06
N ARG A 339 -4.41 -21.48 -11.05
CA ARG A 339 -5.25 -20.27 -10.96
C ARG A 339 -4.94 -19.29 -12.09
N LYS A 340 -3.66 -19.13 -12.45
CA LYS A 340 -3.24 -18.31 -13.60
C LYS A 340 -3.81 -18.84 -14.92
N LEU A 341 -3.76 -20.15 -15.14
CA LEU A 341 -4.31 -20.80 -16.34
C LEU A 341 -5.83 -20.68 -16.41
N VAL A 342 -6.54 -20.94 -15.32
CA VAL A 342 -8.01 -20.79 -15.27
C VAL A 342 -8.43 -19.36 -15.57
N SER A 343 -7.79 -18.37 -14.96
CA SER A 343 -8.10 -16.95 -15.21
C SER A 343 -7.82 -16.53 -16.65
N ARG A 344 -6.68 -16.95 -17.21
CA ARG A 344 -6.37 -16.68 -18.63
C ARG A 344 -7.34 -17.37 -19.57
N GLY A 345 -7.76 -18.60 -19.29
CA GLY A 345 -8.76 -19.33 -20.07
C GLY A 345 -10.13 -18.67 -20.01
N ALA A 346 -10.59 -18.27 -18.82
CA ALA A 346 -11.85 -17.54 -18.66
C ALA A 346 -11.84 -16.19 -19.39
N ASN A 347 -10.74 -15.45 -19.29
CA ASN A 347 -10.56 -14.18 -19.99
C ASN A 347 -10.54 -14.38 -21.51
N LEU A 348 -9.79 -15.35 -22.02
CA LEU A 348 -9.73 -15.66 -23.45
C LEU A 348 -11.10 -16.06 -24.01
N LEU A 349 -11.82 -16.93 -23.31
CA LEU A 349 -13.18 -17.34 -23.69
C LEU A 349 -14.10 -16.12 -23.75
N SER A 350 -14.04 -15.25 -22.74
CA SER A 350 -14.91 -14.07 -22.65
C SER A 350 -14.57 -13.04 -23.71
N SER A 351 -13.28 -12.78 -23.95
CA SER A 351 -12.81 -11.89 -25.01
C SER A 351 -13.23 -12.39 -26.40
N PHE A 352 -13.14 -13.70 -26.64
CA PHE A 352 -13.53 -14.31 -27.92
C PHE A 352 -15.05 -14.23 -28.14
N VAL A 353 -15.83 -14.53 -27.10
CA VAL A 353 -17.31 -14.57 -27.19
C VAL A 353 -17.92 -13.17 -27.24
N LEU A 354 -17.37 -12.22 -26.46
CA LEU A 354 -18.01 -10.92 -26.22
C LEU A 354 -17.34 -9.76 -26.97
N GLY A 355 -16.16 -9.98 -27.55
CA GLY A 355 -15.45 -9.00 -28.39
C GLY A 355 -15.28 -7.57 -27.82
N PRO A 356 -14.94 -7.35 -26.54
CA PRO A 356 -14.91 -6.00 -25.97
C PRO A 356 -13.73 -5.11 -26.44
N ASP A 357 -12.84 -5.62 -27.32
CA ASP A 357 -11.56 -5.01 -27.71
C ASP A 357 -10.66 -4.62 -26.52
N THR A 358 -10.70 -5.42 -25.45
CA THR A 358 -9.85 -5.24 -24.26
C THR A 358 -9.09 -6.51 -23.91
N SER A 359 -7.86 -6.36 -23.42
CA SER A 359 -7.03 -7.51 -23.03
C SER A 359 -7.43 -8.12 -21.69
N ASP A 360 -8.06 -7.38 -20.78
CA ASP A 360 -8.52 -7.88 -19.48
C ASP A 360 -10.00 -7.55 -19.21
N VAL A 361 -10.88 -8.52 -19.45
CA VAL A 361 -12.34 -8.36 -19.29
C VAL A 361 -12.76 -8.56 -17.82
N THR A 362 -11.89 -9.19 -17.04
CA THR A 362 -12.20 -9.64 -15.67
C THR A 362 -11.61 -8.73 -14.57
N GLY A 363 -10.80 -7.75 -14.93
CA GLY A 363 -10.25 -6.76 -14.01
C GLY A 363 -11.32 -5.79 -13.49
N SER A 364 -11.29 -5.46 -12.20
CA SER A 364 -12.26 -4.55 -11.58
C SER A 364 -11.74 -3.13 -11.33
N PHE A 365 -10.44 -2.86 -11.56
CA PHE A 365 -9.87 -1.54 -11.33
C PHE A 365 -10.03 -0.61 -12.53
N ARG A 366 -10.99 0.31 -12.43
CA ARG A 366 -11.40 1.16 -13.56
C ARG A 366 -11.69 2.59 -13.14
N LEU A 367 -11.34 3.51 -14.03
CA LEU A 367 -11.61 4.94 -14.00
C LEU A 367 -12.64 5.25 -15.09
N TYR A 368 -13.72 5.94 -14.72
CA TYR A 368 -14.81 6.31 -15.62
C TYR A 368 -15.05 7.82 -15.58
N LYS A 369 -15.54 8.38 -16.70
CA LYS A 369 -16.37 9.59 -16.62
C LYS A 369 -17.63 9.26 -15.82
N ARG A 370 -18.02 10.11 -14.86
CA ARG A 370 -19.19 9.84 -14.00
C ARG A 370 -20.49 9.54 -14.78
N PRO A 371 -20.88 10.30 -15.83
CA PRO A 371 -22.10 10.01 -16.59
C PRO A 371 -22.10 8.63 -17.27
N VAL A 372 -20.91 8.12 -17.61
CA VAL A 372 -20.74 6.83 -18.30
C VAL A 372 -21.03 5.68 -17.34
N ILE A 373 -20.42 5.68 -16.16
CA ILE A 373 -20.68 4.63 -15.16
C ILE A 373 -22.13 4.68 -14.66
N GLU A 374 -22.70 5.87 -14.48
CA GLU A 374 -24.11 6.03 -14.09
C GLU A 374 -25.08 5.44 -15.12
N ARG A 375 -24.78 5.58 -16.41
CA ARG A 375 -25.58 4.97 -17.48
C ARG A 375 -25.39 3.46 -17.52
N VAL A 376 -24.16 2.99 -17.60
CA VAL A 376 -23.85 1.56 -17.80
C VAL A 376 -24.32 0.72 -16.62
N ILE A 377 -24.07 1.17 -15.38
CA ILE A 377 -24.38 0.38 -14.18
C ILE A 377 -25.89 0.14 -13.98
N ARG A 378 -26.75 1.02 -14.52
CA ARG A 378 -28.22 0.87 -14.47
C ARG A 378 -28.73 -0.25 -15.36
N GLU A 379 -27.98 -0.61 -16.40
CA GLU A 379 -28.34 -1.66 -17.35
C GLU A 379 -27.81 -3.02 -16.92
N VAL A 380 -26.91 -3.07 -15.91
CA VAL A 380 -26.31 -4.30 -15.41
C VAL A 380 -27.31 -5.12 -14.62
N THR A 381 -27.47 -6.39 -15.01
CA THR A 381 -28.39 -7.34 -14.35
C THR A 381 -27.65 -8.47 -13.62
N SER A 382 -26.38 -8.70 -13.98
CA SER A 382 -25.58 -9.78 -13.41
C SER A 382 -25.13 -9.49 -11.99
N LYS A 383 -24.92 -10.59 -11.25
CA LYS A 383 -24.37 -10.60 -9.89
C LYS A 383 -23.01 -11.30 -9.89
N GLY A 384 -22.26 -11.16 -8.80
CA GLY A 384 -20.97 -11.83 -8.63
C GLY A 384 -19.91 -11.34 -9.62
N TYR A 385 -18.98 -12.22 -10.01
CA TYR A 385 -17.85 -11.86 -10.88
C TYR A 385 -18.27 -11.41 -12.30
N VAL A 386 -19.43 -11.89 -12.78
CA VAL A 386 -19.96 -11.55 -14.12
C VAL A 386 -20.31 -10.06 -14.23
N PHE A 387 -20.65 -9.42 -13.10
CA PHE A 387 -20.96 -7.98 -13.02
C PHE A 387 -19.87 -7.11 -13.67
N GLN A 388 -18.59 -7.37 -13.38
CA GLN A 388 -17.48 -6.54 -13.87
C GLN A 388 -17.27 -6.67 -15.37
N MET A 389 -17.58 -7.85 -15.91
CA MET A 389 -17.51 -8.11 -17.35
C MET A 389 -18.70 -7.48 -18.08
N GLU A 390 -19.92 -7.62 -17.54
CA GLU A 390 -21.12 -7.01 -18.13
C GLU A 390 -20.97 -5.50 -18.31
N ILE A 391 -20.35 -4.80 -17.35
CA ILE A 391 -20.07 -3.37 -17.47
C ILE A 391 -19.28 -3.06 -18.75
N LEU A 392 -18.19 -3.78 -19.03
CA LEU A 392 -17.38 -3.54 -20.22
C LEU A 392 -18.14 -3.84 -21.51
N VAL A 393 -18.84 -4.98 -21.56
CA VAL A 393 -19.59 -5.40 -22.74
C VAL A 393 -20.68 -4.37 -23.07
N ARG A 394 -21.45 -3.94 -22.06
CA ARG A 394 -22.47 -2.91 -22.24
C ARG A 394 -21.87 -1.55 -22.60
N ALA A 395 -20.76 -1.17 -21.97
CA ALA A 395 -20.09 0.08 -22.31
C ALA A 395 -19.64 0.10 -23.78
N LYS A 396 -19.07 -1.00 -24.25
CA LYS A 396 -18.65 -1.17 -25.64
C LYS A 396 -19.85 -1.17 -26.60
N ALA A 397 -20.91 -1.90 -26.28
CA ALA A 397 -22.15 -1.92 -27.07
C ALA A 397 -22.81 -0.54 -27.16
N ALA A 398 -22.68 0.28 -26.10
CA ALA A 398 -23.12 1.67 -26.08
C ALA A 398 -22.16 2.65 -26.81
N GLY A 399 -21.06 2.17 -27.38
CA GLY A 399 -20.10 2.97 -28.16
C GLY A 399 -19.07 3.73 -27.33
N TYR A 400 -18.94 3.45 -26.02
CA TYR A 400 -17.96 4.13 -25.18
C TYR A 400 -16.53 3.68 -25.46
N SER A 401 -15.60 4.63 -25.38
CA SER A 401 -14.17 4.40 -25.57
C SER A 401 -13.50 3.82 -24.33
N VAL A 402 -12.69 2.77 -24.52
CA VAL A 402 -11.97 2.07 -23.45
C VAL A 402 -10.47 2.06 -23.74
N GLY A 403 -9.65 2.47 -22.76
CA GLY A 403 -8.20 2.31 -22.81
C GLY A 403 -7.66 1.48 -21.64
N GLU A 404 -6.45 0.98 -21.78
CA GLU A 404 -5.82 0.09 -20.80
C GLU A 404 -4.49 0.62 -20.29
N VAL A 405 -4.27 0.53 -18.97
CA VAL A 405 -2.99 0.77 -18.30
C VAL A 405 -2.46 -0.56 -17.78
N PRO A 406 -1.22 -0.97 -18.10
CA PRO A 406 -0.57 -2.14 -17.52
C PRO A 406 -0.52 -2.05 -16.00
N ILE A 407 -1.04 -3.06 -15.30
CA ILE A 407 -0.98 -3.13 -13.83
C ILE A 407 -0.38 -4.43 -13.32
N THR A 408 0.18 -4.35 -12.11
CA THR A 408 0.56 -5.51 -11.31
C THR A 408 -0.55 -5.82 -10.32
N PHE A 409 -1.02 -7.06 -10.33
CA PHE A 409 -2.03 -7.56 -9.40
C PHE A 409 -1.35 -8.49 -8.39
N CYS A 410 -1.46 -8.15 -7.11
CA CYS A 410 -0.94 -8.95 -6.01
C CYS A 410 -2.10 -9.70 -5.34
N ASP A 411 -1.84 -10.93 -4.88
CA ASP A 411 -2.82 -11.65 -4.06
C ASP A 411 -3.08 -10.87 -2.76
N ARG A 412 -4.26 -11.10 -2.18
CA ARG A 412 -4.70 -10.39 -0.97
C ARG A 412 -3.66 -10.50 0.13
N VAL A 413 -3.37 -9.38 0.78
CA VAL A 413 -2.46 -9.37 1.94
C VAL A 413 -3.14 -10.06 3.14
N PHE A 414 -4.47 -9.98 3.24
CA PHE A 414 -5.27 -10.60 4.29
C PHE A 414 -6.58 -11.21 3.72
N GLY A 415 -6.95 -12.40 4.20
CA GLY A 415 -8.22 -13.08 3.86
C GLY A 415 -8.08 -14.25 2.87
N GLU A 416 -9.04 -15.17 2.88
CA GLU A 416 -9.04 -16.37 2.01
C GLU A 416 -9.77 -16.14 0.68
N SER A 417 -9.24 -16.76 -0.39
CA SER A 417 -9.83 -16.72 -1.74
C SER A 417 -11.05 -17.64 -1.85
N LYS A 418 -12.16 -17.13 -2.39
CA LYS A 418 -13.48 -17.81 -2.43
C LYS A 418 -13.79 -18.62 -3.71
N LEU A 419 -12.85 -18.71 -4.65
CA LEU A 419 -13.07 -19.36 -5.95
C LEU A 419 -13.26 -20.89 -5.85
N GLY A 420 -14.51 -21.33 -5.88
CA GLY A 420 -14.95 -22.74 -5.96
C GLY A 420 -15.50 -23.14 -7.33
N GLY A 421 -15.84 -24.43 -7.52
CA GLY A 421 -16.34 -24.98 -8.78
C GLY A 421 -17.69 -24.41 -9.24
N ASP A 422 -18.59 -24.12 -8.29
CA ASP A 422 -19.91 -23.52 -8.59
C ASP A 422 -19.80 -22.11 -9.17
N GLU A 423 -18.78 -21.35 -8.75
CA GLU A 423 -18.53 -20.00 -9.29
C GLU A 423 -18.09 -20.06 -10.77
N ILE A 424 -17.39 -21.12 -11.19
CA ILE A 424 -16.97 -21.33 -12.59
C ILE A 424 -18.20 -21.59 -13.48
N VAL A 425 -19.14 -22.41 -13.01
CA VAL A 425 -20.38 -22.71 -13.76
C VAL A 425 -21.26 -21.47 -13.88
N GLN A 426 -21.38 -20.70 -12.78
CA GLN A 426 -22.10 -19.41 -12.81
C GLN A 426 -21.45 -18.42 -13.76
N TYR A 427 -20.11 -18.35 -13.78
CA TYR A 427 -19.36 -17.51 -14.71
C TYR A 427 -19.67 -17.87 -16.18
N ALA A 428 -19.57 -19.15 -16.55
CA ALA A 428 -19.83 -19.60 -17.92
C ALA A 428 -21.27 -19.32 -18.37
N ARG A 429 -22.27 -19.55 -17.51
CA ARG A 429 -23.67 -19.18 -17.78
C ARG A 429 -23.84 -17.67 -17.95
N GLY A 430 -23.15 -16.89 -17.14
CA GLY A 430 -23.15 -15.43 -17.25
C GLY A 430 -22.60 -14.95 -18.59
N VAL A 431 -21.45 -15.48 -19.02
CA VAL A 431 -20.88 -15.18 -20.35
C VAL A 431 -21.87 -15.49 -21.47
N TRP A 432 -22.49 -16.68 -21.43
CA TRP A 432 -23.46 -17.09 -22.45
C TRP A 432 -24.71 -16.18 -22.47
N ASN A 433 -25.24 -15.83 -21.31
CA ASN A 433 -26.39 -14.93 -21.22
C ASN A 433 -26.05 -13.53 -21.76
N LEU A 434 -24.86 -13.01 -21.45
CA LEU A 434 -24.42 -11.72 -21.99
C LEU A 434 -24.35 -11.74 -23.51
N PHE A 435 -23.75 -12.77 -24.09
CA PHE A 435 -23.70 -12.95 -25.55
C PHE A 435 -25.08 -12.96 -26.22
N LEU A 436 -26.10 -13.48 -25.54
CA LEU A 436 -27.46 -13.51 -26.08
C LEU A 436 -28.26 -12.21 -25.88
N THR A 437 -27.84 -11.33 -24.96
CA THR A 437 -28.66 -10.21 -24.50
C THR A 437 -28.07 -8.84 -24.73
N VAL A 438 -26.78 -8.76 -25.05
CA VAL A 438 -26.04 -7.55 -25.38
C VAL A 438 -25.38 -7.76 -26.73
#